data_AF-A0AAW1Q149-F1
#
_entry.id   AF-A0AAW1Q149-F1
#
_cell.length_a   1.000
_cell.length_b   1.000
_cell.length_c   1.000
_cell.angle_alpha   90.00
_cell.angle_beta   90.00
_cell.angle_gamma   90.00
#
_symmetry.space_group_name_H-M   'P 1'
#
loop_
_entity.id
_entity.type
_entity.pdbx_description
1 polymer ?
#
loop_
_entity_poly.entity_id
_entity_poly.type
_entity_poly.pdbx_seq_one_letter_code
_entity_poly.pdbx_strand_id
1 'polypeptide(L)'
;MQQHRSNVLRCYRELLYLIKKLPTDRRLAALEEARARTKVNIGETDLGQASEQLKELVAKISFLRISTPRQPGDRRSCLGGTFVLRGGELVPGEAVRASRVADGTISMEEARQRHQTLLRRQHFGRDPPKAPMLF
;
A
#
# COMPACT_ATOMS: atom_id res chain seq x y z
N MET A 1 16.61 26.55 -0.43
CA MET A 1 15.22 26.96 -0.08
C MET A 1 14.13 26.24 -0.89
N GLN A 2 14.20 26.14 -2.22
CA GLN A 2 13.11 25.53 -3.03
C GLN A 2 12.75 24.08 -2.62
N GLN A 3 13.74 23.25 -2.30
CA GLN A 3 13.52 21.86 -1.85
C GLN A 3 12.83 21.77 -0.49
N HIS A 4 13.10 22.71 0.43
CA HIS A 4 12.45 22.72 1.74
C HIS A 4 10.96 23.05 1.59
N ARG A 5 10.65 24.08 0.79
CA ARG A 5 9.26 24.47 0.49
C ARG A 5 8.47 23.34 -0.18
N SER A 6 9.07 22.63 -1.15
CA SER A 6 8.39 21.50 -1.81
C SER A 6 8.12 20.35 -0.83
N ASN A 7 9.06 20.06 0.07
CA ASN A 7 8.88 19.05 1.11
C ASN A 7 7.77 19.42 2.09
N VAL A 8 7.74 20.66 2.59
CA VAL A 8 6.68 21.14 3.48
C VAL A 8 5.30 21.02 2.81
N LEU A 9 5.18 21.47 1.55
CA LEU A 9 3.92 21.36 0.80
C LEU A 9 3.49 19.91 0.56
N ARG A 10 4.45 19.02 0.28
CA ARG A 10 4.20 17.59 0.15
C ARG A 10 3.66 17.01 1.46
N CYS A 11 4.34 17.26 2.56
CA CYS A 11 3.92 16.78 3.88
C CYS A 11 2.55 17.37 4.28
N TYR A 12 2.32 18.65 4.03
CA TYR A 12 1.03 19.28 4.31
C TYR A 12 -0.14 18.65 3.51
N ARG A 13 0.06 18.38 2.22
CA ARG A 13 -0.94 17.67 1.39
C ARG A 13 -1.23 16.27 1.92
N GLU A 14 -0.20 15.57 2.39
CA GLU A 14 -0.35 14.27 3.00
C GLU A 14 -1.12 14.32 4.33
N LEU A 15 -0.79 15.29 5.19
CA LEU A 15 -1.52 15.53 6.44
C LEU A 15 -3.01 15.76 6.18
N LEU A 16 -3.36 16.64 5.23
CA LEU A 16 -4.76 16.88 4.85
C LEU A 16 -5.46 15.63 4.31
N TYR A 17 -4.74 14.80 3.56
CA TYR A 17 -5.28 13.54 3.05
C TYR A 17 -5.58 12.55 4.19
N LEU A 18 -4.70 12.45 5.18
CA LEU A 18 -4.90 11.59 6.36
C LEU A 18 -6.03 12.11 7.24
N ILE A 19 -6.14 13.42 7.45
CA ILE A 19 -7.24 14.04 8.21
C ILE A 19 -8.59 13.70 7.59
N LYS A 20 -8.71 13.67 6.25
CA LYS A 20 -9.95 13.26 5.57
C LYS A 20 -10.40 11.83 5.91
N LYS A 21 -9.52 10.98 6.42
CA LYS A 21 -9.86 9.61 6.83
C LYS A 21 -10.27 9.49 8.29
N LEU A 22 -10.08 10.54 9.09
CA LEU A 22 -10.53 10.55 10.47
C LEU A 22 -12.07 10.46 10.53
N PRO A 23 -12.61 9.94 11.65
CA PRO A 23 -14.04 9.99 11.94
C PRO A 23 -14.57 11.44 11.82
N THR A 24 -15.81 11.57 11.35
CA THR A 24 -16.43 12.86 11.01
C THR A 24 -16.33 13.87 12.17
N ASP A 25 -16.53 13.39 13.40
CA ASP A 25 -16.56 14.20 14.62
C ASP A 25 -15.23 14.91 14.90
N ARG A 26 -14.11 14.28 14.55
CA ARG A 26 -12.75 14.83 14.80
C ARG A 26 -12.14 15.52 13.59
N ARG A 27 -12.73 15.31 12.41
CA ARG A 27 -12.16 15.77 11.14
C ARG A 27 -12.09 17.28 11.04
N LEU A 28 -13.16 17.99 11.39
CA LEU A 28 -13.23 19.45 11.27
C LEU A 28 -12.22 20.12 12.22
N ALA A 29 -12.22 19.73 13.49
CA ALA A 29 -11.29 20.24 14.49
C ALA A 29 -9.82 20.02 14.08
N ALA A 30 -9.47 18.81 13.63
CA ALA A 30 -8.10 18.51 13.17
C ALA A 30 -7.70 19.32 11.93
N LEU A 31 -8.65 19.61 11.03
CA LEU A 31 -8.40 20.38 9.82
C LEU A 31 -8.15 21.86 10.15
N GLU A 32 -8.95 22.44 11.03
CA GLU A 32 -8.75 23.81 11.50
C GLU A 32 -7.43 23.96 12.27
N GLU A 33 -7.10 23.01 13.15
CA GLU A 33 -5.83 23.00 13.86
C GLU A 33 -4.63 22.96 12.89
N ALA A 34 -4.69 22.07 11.88
CA ALA A 34 -3.63 21.97 10.88
C ALA A 34 -3.47 23.27 10.08
N ARG A 35 -4.57 23.91 9.69
CA ARG A 35 -4.55 25.20 8.98
C ARG A 35 -4.01 26.33 9.86
N ALA A 36 -4.48 26.42 11.10
CA ALA A 36 -4.06 27.45 12.05
C ALA A 36 -2.55 27.38 12.30
N ARG A 37 -2.03 26.18 12.62
CA ARG A 37 -0.58 25.98 12.83
C ARG A 37 0.25 26.31 11.60
N THR A 38 -0.19 25.87 10.42
CA THR A 38 0.53 26.17 9.17
C THR A 38 0.55 27.67 8.90
N LYS A 39 -0.54 28.38 9.20
CA LYS A 39 -0.66 29.83 8.99
C LYS A 39 0.26 30.63 9.90
N VAL A 40 0.39 30.23 11.16
CA VAL A 40 1.31 30.86 12.13
C VAL A 40 2.75 30.80 11.62
N ASN A 41 3.13 29.69 10.98
CA ASN A 41 4.51 29.42 10.59
C ASN A 41 4.90 29.97 9.19
N ILE A 42 4.00 30.65 8.47
CA ILE A 42 4.27 31.10 7.08
C ILE A 42 5.42 32.10 6.99
N GLY A 43 5.60 32.94 8.01
CA GLY A 43 6.60 34.00 8.04
C GLY A 43 7.93 33.61 8.69
N GLU A 44 8.08 32.36 9.14
CA GLU A 44 9.28 31.96 9.85
C GLU A 44 10.49 31.98 8.91
N THR A 45 11.50 32.77 9.28
CA THR A 45 12.68 33.01 8.42
C THR A 45 13.89 32.23 8.93
N ASP A 46 13.87 31.78 10.18
CA ASP A 46 14.92 30.94 10.75
C ASP A 46 14.85 29.50 10.23
N LEU A 47 15.97 29.04 9.66
CA LEU A 47 16.11 27.69 9.12
C LEU A 47 16.08 26.63 10.23
N GLY A 48 16.56 26.96 11.44
CA GLY A 48 16.53 26.06 12.60
C GLY A 48 15.10 25.70 12.96
N GLN A 49 14.30 26.72 13.27
CA GLN A 49 12.89 26.57 13.61
C GLN A 49 12.06 25.94 12.46
N ALA A 50 12.29 26.33 11.21
CA ALA A 50 11.62 25.73 10.07
C ALA A 50 11.88 24.20 9.97
N SER A 51 13.09 23.77 10.32
CA SER A 51 13.45 22.35 10.34
C SER A 51 12.74 21.59 11.46
N GLU A 52 12.59 22.19 12.64
CA GLU A 52 11.88 21.60 13.77
C GLU A 52 10.38 21.47 13.49
N GLN A 53 9.77 22.51 12.96
CA GLN A 53 8.37 22.51 12.54
C GLN A 53 8.10 21.42 11.50
N LEU A 54 9.02 21.21 10.55
CA LEU A 54 8.92 20.11 9.59
C LEU A 54 8.98 18.74 10.29
N LYS A 55 9.87 18.56 11.27
CA LYS A 55 9.96 17.30 12.05
C LYS A 55 8.65 17.02 12.80
N GLU A 56 8.07 18.03 13.45
CA GLU A 56 6.77 17.89 14.12
C GLU A 56 5.66 17.48 13.15
N LEU A 57 5.62 18.09 11.97
CA LEU A 57 4.63 17.79 10.94
C LEU A 57 4.78 16.35 10.42
N VAL A 58 6.01 15.88 10.24
CA VAL A 58 6.32 14.48 9.90
C VAL A 58 5.89 13.54 11.03
N ALA A 59 6.13 13.87 12.29
CA ALA A 59 5.72 13.06 13.44
C ALA A 59 4.19 12.92 13.54
N LYS A 60 3.44 14.00 13.27
CA LYS A 60 1.97 13.96 13.18
C LYS A 60 1.50 13.06 12.03
N ILE A 61 2.14 13.15 10.86
CA ILE A 61 1.84 12.28 9.72
C ILE A 61 2.09 10.81 10.07
N SER A 62 3.21 10.48 10.70
CA SER A 62 3.49 9.09 11.10
C SER A 62 2.48 8.57 12.11
N PHE A 63 2.09 9.38 13.09
CA PHE A 63 1.04 9.02 14.04
C PHE A 63 -0.30 8.76 13.33
N LEU A 64 -0.70 9.63 12.40
CA LEU A 64 -1.94 9.46 11.63
C LEU A 64 -1.88 8.23 10.70
N ARG A 65 -0.73 7.92 10.12
CA ARG A 65 -0.55 6.70 9.30
C ARG A 65 -0.72 5.42 10.12
N ILE A 66 -0.35 5.44 11.40
CA ILE A 66 -0.53 4.29 12.31
C ILE A 66 -1.98 4.19 12.78
N SER A 67 -2.58 5.32 13.16
CA SER A 67 -3.94 5.36 13.73
C SER A 67 -5.06 5.26 12.69
N THR A 68 -4.81 5.63 11.43
CA THR A 68 -5.81 5.52 10.34
C THR A 68 -5.50 4.32 9.45
N PRO A 69 -6.37 3.28 9.43
CA PRO A 69 -6.13 2.10 8.60
C PRO A 69 -6.14 2.47 7.12
N ARG A 70 -5.26 1.81 6.35
CA ARG A 70 -5.23 1.96 4.90
C ARG A 70 -6.41 1.23 4.27
N GLN A 71 -7.09 1.91 3.36
CA GLN A 71 -8.13 1.27 2.56
C GLN A 71 -7.52 0.59 1.33
N PRO A 72 -8.04 -0.57 0.92
CA PRO A 72 -7.59 -1.24 -0.30
C PRO A 72 -7.77 -0.32 -1.52
N GLY A 73 -6.74 -0.22 -2.36
CA GLY A 73 -6.72 0.66 -3.55
C GLY A 73 -6.18 2.08 -3.30
N ASP A 74 -5.74 2.39 -2.09
CA ASP A 74 -5.15 3.70 -1.80
C ASP A 74 -3.71 3.84 -2.34
N ARG A 75 -3.61 4.48 -3.51
CA ARG A 75 -2.35 4.70 -4.24
C ARG A 75 -1.45 5.80 -3.68
N ARG A 76 -1.91 6.59 -2.69
CA ARG A 76 -1.18 7.77 -2.21
C ARG A 76 -0.15 7.49 -1.13
N SER A 77 -0.04 6.25 -0.66
CA SER A 77 1.13 5.83 0.10
C SER A 77 2.34 5.85 -0.83
N CYS A 78 3.10 6.95 -0.79
CA CYS A 78 4.35 7.16 -1.53
C CYS A 78 5.47 6.15 -1.24
N LEU A 79 5.19 5.07 -0.52
CA LEU A 79 6.14 4.05 -0.08
C LEU A 79 5.71 2.61 -0.45
N GLY A 80 4.57 2.40 -1.11
CA GLY A 80 4.00 1.07 -1.28
C GLY A 80 3.69 0.74 -2.74
N GLY A 81 4.70 0.51 -3.56
CA GLY A 81 4.50 -0.30 -4.75
C GLY A 81 4.18 -1.72 -4.30
N THR A 82 3.08 -2.31 -4.79
CA THR A 82 2.91 -3.76 -4.65
C THR A 82 3.90 -4.38 -5.61
N PHE A 83 4.84 -5.19 -5.13
CA PHE A 83 5.77 -5.92 -5.97
C PHE A 83 5.44 -7.41 -5.91
N VAL A 84 5.49 -8.08 -7.06
CA VAL A 84 5.22 -9.51 -7.18
C VAL A 84 6.45 -10.16 -7.79
N LEU A 85 6.96 -11.21 -7.14
CA LEU A 85 8.06 -12.00 -7.70
C LEU A 85 7.50 -12.91 -8.80
N ARG A 86 7.97 -12.75 -10.04
CA ARG A 86 7.61 -13.59 -11.19
C ARG A 86 8.88 -14.04 -11.91
N GLY A 87 9.04 -15.36 -12.09
CA GLY A 87 10.21 -15.90 -12.80
C GLY A 87 11.57 -15.59 -12.16
N GLY A 88 11.61 -15.26 -10.87
CA GLY A 88 12.83 -14.83 -10.17
C GLY A 88 13.09 -13.31 -10.21
N GLU A 89 12.27 -12.53 -10.93
CA GLU A 89 12.39 -11.08 -11.01
C GLU A 89 11.26 -10.37 -10.25
N LEU A 90 11.58 -9.21 -9.66
CA LEU A 90 10.66 -8.41 -8.89
C LEU A 90 9.89 -7.43 -9.80
N VAL A 91 8.60 -7.69 -10.04
CA VAL A 91 7.78 -6.93 -11.00
C VAL A 91 6.75 -6.04 -10.28
N PRO A 92 6.52 -4.79 -10.72
CA PRO A 92 5.48 -3.92 -10.14
C PRO A 92 4.07 -4.48 -10.41
N GLY A 93 3.33 -4.75 -9.34
CA GLY A 93 2.04 -5.44 -9.31
C GLY A 93 0.85 -4.69 -9.90
N GLU A 94 0.96 -3.38 -10.19
CA GLU A 94 -0.09 -2.63 -10.90
C GLU A 94 -0.04 -2.83 -12.42
N ALA A 95 1.10 -3.25 -12.99
CA ALA A 95 1.29 -3.33 -14.44
C ALA A 95 0.64 -4.57 -15.09
N VAL A 96 0.22 -5.57 -14.32
CA VAL A 96 -0.26 -6.84 -14.89
C VAL A 96 -1.53 -7.33 -14.17
N ARG A 97 -2.64 -6.59 -14.37
CA ARG A 97 -3.98 -7.15 -14.15
C ARG A 97 -4.40 -8.17 -15.22
N ALA A 98 -3.55 -8.41 -16.23
CA ALA A 98 -3.89 -9.19 -17.42
C ALA A 98 -3.68 -10.71 -17.32
N SER A 99 -3.06 -11.25 -16.27
CA SER A 99 -2.98 -12.71 -16.11
C SER A 99 -3.48 -13.16 -14.74
N ARG A 100 -4.81 -13.16 -14.58
CA ARG A 100 -5.42 -14.20 -13.72
C ARG A 100 -5.03 -15.53 -14.33
N VAL A 101 -4.47 -16.41 -13.50
CA VAL A 101 -4.35 -17.87 -13.67
C VAL A 101 -5.08 -18.40 -14.91
N ALA A 102 -4.38 -18.38 -16.04
CA ALA A 102 -4.62 -19.09 -17.29
C ALA A 102 -3.89 -18.34 -18.42
N ASP A 103 -2.56 -18.29 -18.39
CA ASP A 103 -1.82 -17.89 -19.61
C ASP A 103 -1.97 -18.96 -20.72
N GLY A 104 -2.77 -20.02 -20.53
CA GLY A 104 -3.03 -21.06 -21.54
C GLY A 104 -1.80 -21.84 -21.97
N THR A 105 -0.63 -21.54 -21.40
CA THR A 105 0.70 -22.02 -21.78
C THR A 105 1.12 -23.29 -21.06
N ILE A 106 0.28 -23.82 -20.18
CA ILE A 106 0.57 -25.08 -19.51
C ILE A 106 0.22 -26.20 -20.49
N SER A 107 1.21 -26.99 -20.88
CA SER A 107 0.97 -28.16 -21.73
C SER A 107 0.00 -29.12 -21.01
N MET A 108 -0.73 -29.94 -21.76
CA MET A 108 -1.63 -30.93 -21.15
C MET A 108 -0.90 -31.87 -20.19
N GLU A 109 0.39 -32.12 -20.42
CA GLU A 109 1.25 -32.92 -19.55
C GLU A 109 1.55 -32.20 -18.23
N GLU A 110 1.93 -30.93 -18.28
CA GLU A 110 2.19 -30.12 -17.08
C GLU A 110 0.92 -29.93 -16.24
N ALA A 111 -0.24 -29.77 -16.88
CA ALA A 111 -1.52 -29.69 -16.22
C ALA A 111 -1.84 -31.00 -15.47
N ARG A 112 -1.56 -32.14 -16.10
CA ARG A 112 -1.75 -33.48 -15.51
C ARG A 112 -0.82 -33.71 -14.31
N GLN A 113 0.46 -33.34 -14.42
CA GLN A 113 1.43 -33.46 -13.34
C GLN A 113 1.06 -32.57 -12.14
N ARG A 114 0.63 -31.33 -12.40
CA ARG A 114 0.17 -30.42 -11.36
C ARG A 114 -1.07 -30.96 -10.65
N HIS A 115 -2.03 -31.49 -11.41
CA HIS A 115 -3.23 -32.12 -10.86
C HIS A 115 -2.88 -33.31 -9.94
N GLN A 116 -1.99 -34.21 -10.37
CA GLN A 116 -1.54 -35.35 -9.56
C GLN A 116 -0.83 -34.91 -8.28
N THR A 117 -0.01 -33.85 -8.36
CA THR A 117 0.68 -33.29 -7.19
C THR A 117 -0.30 -32.74 -6.17
N LEU A 118 -1.34 -32.04 -6.63
CA LEU A 118 -2.40 -31.51 -5.76
C LEU A 118 -3.20 -32.64 -5.10
N LEU A 119 -3.56 -33.68 -5.85
CA LEU A 119 -4.24 -34.86 -5.31
C LEU A 119 -3.40 -35.54 -4.23
N ARG A 120 -2.10 -35.76 -4.47
CA ARG A 120 -1.19 -36.33 -3.45
C ARG A 120 -1.12 -35.48 -2.19
N ARG A 121 -1.12 -34.15 -2.30
CA ARG A 121 -1.15 -33.26 -1.14
C ARG A 121 -2.44 -33.40 -0.35
N GLN A 122 -3.58 -33.48 -1.04
CA GLN A 122 -4.89 -33.69 -0.41
C GLN A 122 -4.95 -35.03 0.34
N HIS A 123 -4.26 -36.05 -0.16
CA HIS A 123 -4.17 -37.37 0.45
C HIS A 123 -2.91 -37.59 1.31
N PHE A 124 -2.29 -36.51 1.82
CA PHE A 124 -1.13 -36.58 2.73
C PHE A 124 0.02 -37.46 2.21
N GLY A 125 0.31 -37.37 0.91
CA GLY A 125 1.37 -38.13 0.26
C GLY A 125 1.01 -39.57 -0.11
N ARG A 126 -0.22 -40.02 0.18
CA ARG A 126 -0.74 -41.32 -0.29
C ARG A 126 -1.28 -41.18 -1.71
N ASP A 127 -1.27 -42.30 -2.44
CA ASP A 127 -1.87 -42.30 -3.77
C ASP A 127 -3.39 -42.10 -3.67
N PRO A 128 -3.97 -41.17 -4.47
CA PRO A 128 -5.39 -40.88 -4.44
C PRO A 128 -6.20 -42.13 -4.83
N PRO A 129 -7.39 -42.34 -4.25
CA PRO A 129 -8.26 -43.44 -4.65
C PRO A 129 -8.61 -43.29 -6.14
N LYS A 130 -8.58 -44.40 -6.88
CA LYS A 130 -9.00 -44.41 -8.29
C LYS A 130 -10.43 -43.89 -8.35
N ALA A 131 -10.66 -42.81 -9.09
CA ALA A 131 -12.00 -42.29 -9.30
C ALA A 131 -12.87 -43.43 -9.85
N PRO A 132 -14.08 -43.66 -9.30
CA PRO A 132 -14.99 -44.62 -9.89
C PRO A 132 -15.30 -44.15 -11.32
N MET A 133 -15.16 -45.06 -12.30
CA MET A 133 -15.61 -44.78 -13.66
C MET A 133 -17.13 -44.67 -13.61
N LEU A 134 -17.63 -43.44 -13.53
CA LEU A 134 -19.01 -43.15 -13.84
C LEU A 134 -19.11 -43.21 -15.37
N PHE A 135 -19.78 -44.26 -15.84
CA PHE A 135 -20.13 -44.46 -17.25
C PHE A 135 -21.07 -43.36 -17.76
#